data_AF-A0A7K4GM28-F1
#
_entry.id   AF-A0A7K4GM28-F1
#
_cell.length_a   1.000
_cell.length_b   1.000
_cell.length_c   1.000
_cell.angle_alpha   90.00
_cell.angle_beta   90.00
_cell.angle_gamma   90.00
#
_symmetry.space_group_name_H-M   'P 1'
#
loop_
_entity.id
_entity.type
_entity.pdbx_description
1 polymer ?
#
loop_
_entity_poly.entity_id
_entity_poly.type
_entity_poly.pdbx_seq_one_letter_code
_entity_poly.pdbx_strand_id
1 'polypeptide(L)'
;MVKGSNKEDMTRIVESENSTIIIIYHPPSRILFCSISDPDDDVDKTVEVIHKISSRFWKKHQSDIKIFRTTSQKSRFQSIIADIENLCQGGKIAEVFPKLLVVKKVLEKIKSMGMINEEDFQVALRCTGDASPLRIARMLAKPRNDVNNVLKKLEELDIVNF
;
A
#
# COMPACT_ATOMS: atom_id res chain seq x y z
N MET A 1 20.91 -14.86 -15.07
CA MET A 1 20.05 -15.55 -14.07
C MET A 1 18.74 -14.79 -13.97
N VAL A 2 17.71 -15.25 -14.69
CA VAL A 2 16.38 -14.64 -14.65
C VAL A 2 15.67 -15.16 -13.40
N LYS A 3 15.45 -14.29 -12.41
CA LYS A 3 14.64 -14.56 -11.22
C LYS A 3 13.25 -15.00 -11.66
N GLY A 4 12.80 -16.15 -11.15
CA GLY A 4 11.53 -16.77 -11.51
C GLY A 4 10.38 -15.79 -11.42
N SER A 5 9.73 -15.54 -12.56
CA SER A 5 8.47 -14.84 -12.63
C SER A 5 7.41 -15.64 -11.87
N ASN A 6 6.82 -15.07 -10.81
CA ASN A 6 5.62 -15.57 -10.14
C ASN A 6 4.42 -15.52 -11.13
N LYS A 7 4.36 -16.47 -12.06
CA LYS A 7 3.33 -16.52 -13.12
C LYS A 7 2.09 -17.34 -12.76
N GLU A 8 1.94 -17.81 -11.52
CA GLU A 8 0.84 -18.71 -11.15
C GLU A 8 -0.20 -18.11 -10.19
N ASP A 9 0.14 -17.08 -9.41
CA ASP A 9 -0.82 -16.52 -8.45
C ASP A 9 -1.94 -15.76 -9.16
N MET A 10 -3.19 -16.03 -8.77
CA MET A 10 -4.35 -15.32 -9.30
C MET A 10 -4.74 -14.21 -8.34
N THR A 11 -4.51 -12.96 -8.77
CA THR A 11 -4.81 -11.76 -7.98
C THR A 11 -6.12 -11.14 -8.42
N ARG A 12 -6.96 -10.78 -7.44
CA ARG A 12 -8.18 -9.98 -7.63
C ARG A 12 -8.17 -8.81 -6.66
N ILE A 13 -8.30 -7.61 -7.19
CA ILE A 13 -8.40 -6.38 -6.41
C ILE A 13 -9.84 -5.88 -6.52
N VAL A 14 -10.44 -5.59 -5.37
CA VAL A 14 -11.78 -5.04 -5.25
C VAL A 14 -11.69 -3.75 -4.48
N GLU A 15 -11.91 -2.64 -5.15
CA GLU A 15 -11.90 -1.32 -4.55
C GLU A 15 -13.32 -0.97 -4.07
N SER A 16 -13.42 -0.47 -2.85
CA SER A 16 -14.63 0.10 -2.26
C SER A 16 -14.33 1.52 -1.76
N GLU A 17 -15.36 2.31 -1.49
CA GLU A 17 -15.21 3.71 -1.05
C GLU A 17 -14.30 3.85 0.17
N ASN A 18 -14.34 2.88 1.09
CA ASN A 18 -13.66 2.94 2.38
C ASN A 18 -12.58 1.87 2.56
N SER A 19 -12.31 1.05 1.54
CA SER A 19 -11.34 -0.04 1.68
C SER A 19 -10.92 -0.60 0.33
N THR A 20 -9.68 -1.07 0.25
CA THR A 20 -9.22 -1.91 -0.86
C THR A 20 -9.09 -3.35 -0.37
N ILE A 21 -9.77 -4.27 -1.05
CA ILE A 21 -9.73 -5.70 -0.75
C ILE A 21 -8.87 -6.38 -1.80
N ILE A 22 -7.79 -7.03 -1.37
CA ILE A 22 -6.86 -7.74 -2.25
C ILE A 22 -6.93 -9.22 -1.93
N ILE A 23 -7.29 -10.02 -2.93
CA ILE A 23 -7.42 -11.47 -2.81
C ILE A 23 -6.39 -12.11 -3.74
N ILE A 24 -5.48 -12.89 -3.17
CA ILE A 24 -4.47 -13.65 -3.93
C ILE A 24 -4.68 -15.13 -3.68
N TYR A 25 -5.05 -15.86 -4.73
CA TYR A 25 -5.05 -17.31 -4.72
C TYR A 25 -3.67 -17.80 -5.09
N HIS A 26 -3.04 -18.56 -4.18
CA HIS A 26 -1.75 -19.21 -4.41
C HIS A 26 -1.99 -20.68 -4.81
N PRO A 27 -1.89 -21.05 -6.10
CA PRO A 27 -2.29 -22.37 -6.58
C PRO A 27 -1.53 -23.55 -5.94
N PRO A 28 -0.20 -23.48 -5.70
CA PRO A 28 0.52 -24.61 -5.11
C PRO A 28 -0.02 -25.03 -3.75
N SER A 29 -0.38 -24.07 -2.90
CA SER A 29 -0.98 -24.34 -1.59
C SER A 29 -2.49 -24.55 -1.65
N ARG A 30 -3.16 -24.06 -2.71
CA ARG A 30 -4.62 -23.92 -2.81
C ARG A 30 -5.20 -23.13 -1.65
N ILE A 31 -4.59 -21.98 -1.34
CA ILE A 31 -4.99 -21.10 -0.24
C ILE A 31 -5.23 -19.71 -0.80
N LEU A 32 -6.24 -19.06 -0.25
CA LEU A 32 -6.55 -17.66 -0.48
C LEU A 32 -5.90 -16.82 0.61
N PHE A 33 -5.10 -15.85 0.20
CA PHE A 33 -4.60 -14.79 1.05
C PHE A 33 -5.47 -13.55 0.77
N CYS A 34 -5.97 -12.93 1.83
CA CYS A 34 -6.83 -11.75 1.73
C CYS A 34 -6.23 -10.63 2.56
N SER A 35 -6.21 -9.42 2.00
CA SER A 35 -5.93 -8.19 2.71
C SER A 35 -7.12 -7.24 2.56
N ILE A 36 -7.40 -6.50 3.63
CA ILE A 36 -8.32 -5.37 3.64
C ILE A 36 -7.48 -4.20 4.12
N SER A 37 -7.25 -3.24 3.24
CA SER A 37 -6.40 -2.08 3.49
C SER A 37 -7.20 -0.79 3.34
N ASP A 38 -6.62 0.31 3.80
CA ASP A 38 -7.21 1.62 3.57
C ASP A 38 -7.23 1.92 2.07
N PRO A 39 -8.19 2.71 1.57
CA PRO A 39 -8.35 2.93 0.15
C PRO A 39 -7.18 3.71 -0.47
N ASP A 40 -6.36 4.38 0.35
CA ASP A 40 -5.17 5.16 -0.03
C ASP A 40 -3.83 4.48 0.23
N ASP A 41 -3.85 3.22 0.68
CA ASP A 41 -2.66 2.40 0.74
C ASP A 41 -2.13 2.04 -0.65
N ASP A 42 -0.81 1.86 -0.73
CA ASP A 42 -0.11 1.36 -1.90
C ASP A 42 -0.46 -0.12 -2.15
N VAL A 43 -1.32 -0.31 -3.16
CA VAL A 43 -1.81 -1.62 -3.58
C VAL A 43 -0.67 -2.53 -4.04
N ASP A 44 0.31 -1.99 -4.76
CA ASP A 44 1.42 -2.77 -5.29
C ASP A 44 2.34 -3.27 -4.17
N LYS A 45 2.64 -2.42 -3.18
CA LYS A 45 3.35 -2.85 -1.96
C LYS A 45 2.58 -3.93 -1.21
N THR A 46 1.26 -3.77 -1.08
CA THR A 46 0.42 -4.77 -0.41
C THR A 46 0.46 -6.11 -1.14
N VAL A 47 0.33 -6.11 -2.47
CA VAL A 47 0.44 -7.31 -3.31
C VAL A 47 1.82 -7.97 -3.16
N GLU A 48 2.90 -7.19 -3.20
CA GLU A 48 4.27 -7.70 -3.02
C GLU A 48 4.44 -8.42 -1.67
N VAL A 49 3.90 -7.85 -0.60
CA VAL A 49 3.94 -8.41 0.75
C VAL A 49 3.13 -9.71 0.83
N ILE A 50 1.93 -9.73 0.25
CA ILE A 50 1.11 -10.95 0.22
C ILE A 50 1.84 -12.08 -0.53
N HIS A 51 2.51 -11.80 -1.65
CA HIS A 51 3.32 -12.83 -2.34
C HIS A 51 4.51 -13.33 -1.50
N LYS A 52 5.13 -12.46 -0.70
CA LYS A 52 6.19 -12.88 0.25
C LYS A 52 5.59 -13.79 1.33
N ILE A 53 4.42 -13.44 1.87
CA ILE A 53 3.69 -14.25 2.85
C ILE A 53 3.32 -15.61 2.25
N SER A 54 2.72 -15.64 1.06
CA SER A 54 2.29 -16.88 0.39
C SER A 54 3.46 -17.83 0.13
N SER A 55 4.57 -17.27 -0.36
CA SER A 55 5.81 -18.02 -0.60
C SER A 55 6.41 -18.60 0.69
N ARG A 56 6.44 -17.83 1.78
CA ARG A 56 6.92 -18.31 3.09
C ARG A 56 6.00 -19.37 3.68
N PHE A 57 4.69 -19.13 3.61
CA PHE A 57 3.68 -20.07 4.06
C PHE A 57 3.86 -21.43 3.37
N TRP A 58 3.98 -21.43 2.04
CA TRP A 58 4.14 -22.67 1.27
C TRP A 58 5.39 -23.42 1.66
N LYS A 59 6.54 -22.73 1.74
CA LYS A 59 7.81 -23.35 2.13
C LYS A 59 7.77 -24.00 3.51
N LYS A 60 7.08 -23.38 4.46
CA LYS A 60 7.05 -23.83 5.87
C LYS A 60 5.99 -24.91 6.13
N HIS A 61 4.84 -24.82 5.47
CA HIS A 61 3.64 -25.57 5.82
C HIS A 61 3.17 -26.54 4.74
N GLN A 62 3.97 -26.83 3.72
CA GLN A 62 3.61 -27.75 2.63
C GLN A 62 3.11 -29.11 3.13
N SER A 63 3.79 -29.70 4.11
CA SER A 63 3.38 -30.98 4.73
C SER A 63 2.12 -30.84 5.57
N ASP A 64 2.00 -29.75 6.34
CA ASP A 64 0.87 -29.48 7.21
C ASP A 64 -0.43 -29.27 6.42
N ILE A 65 -0.37 -28.69 5.21
CA ILE A 65 -1.55 -28.53 4.34
C ILE A 65 -2.19 -29.88 3.99
N LYS A 66 -1.37 -30.91 3.74
CA LYS A 66 -1.88 -32.26 3.43
C LYS A 66 -2.65 -32.82 4.63
N ILE A 67 -2.10 -32.66 5.83
CA ILE A 67 -2.71 -33.10 7.09
C ILE A 67 -3.98 -32.28 7.38
N PHE A 68 -3.95 -30.97 7.17
CA PHE A 68 -5.10 -30.10 7.37
C PHE A 68 -6.29 -30.50 6.49
N ARG A 69 -6.05 -30.90 5.23
CA ARG A 69 -7.12 -31.34 4.32
C ARG A 69 -7.86 -32.60 4.80
N THR A 70 -7.21 -33.43 5.62
CA THR A 70 -7.84 -34.66 6.15
C THR A 70 -8.34 -34.50 7.59
N THR A 71 -7.76 -33.58 8.37
CA THR A 71 -8.01 -33.48 9.83
C THR A 71 -8.62 -32.17 10.28
N SER A 72 -8.59 -31.13 9.44
CA SER A 72 -9.01 -29.76 9.77
C SER A 72 -8.24 -29.12 10.95
N GLN A 73 -7.08 -29.66 11.35
CA GLN A 73 -6.26 -29.09 12.44
C GLN A 73 -5.57 -27.78 12.03
N LYS A 74 -6.09 -26.64 12.51
CA LYS A 74 -5.57 -25.30 12.19
C LYS A 74 -4.37 -24.86 13.04
N SER A 75 -4.14 -25.49 14.20
CA SER A 75 -3.09 -25.09 15.16
C SER A 75 -1.68 -25.11 14.56
N ARG A 76 -1.45 -25.95 13.54
CA ARG A 76 -0.17 -26.06 12.84
C ARG A 76 0.25 -24.79 12.08
N PHE A 77 -0.70 -23.90 11.79
CA PHE A 77 -0.42 -22.68 11.04
C PHE A 77 -0.20 -21.45 11.91
N GLN A 78 -0.24 -21.55 13.25
CA GLN A 78 -0.09 -20.38 14.13
C GLN A 78 1.19 -19.58 13.88
N SER A 79 2.27 -20.27 13.47
CA SER A 79 3.55 -19.63 13.23
C SER A 79 3.54 -18.63 12.07
N ILE A 80 2.53 -18.65 11.19
CA ILE A 80 2.39 -17.65 10.11
C ILE A 80 2.01 -16.28 10.64
N ILE A 81 1.37 -16.19 11.81
CA ILE A 81 0.94 -14.91 12.40
C ILE A 81 2.15 -14.00 12.62
N ALA A 82 3.23 -14.54 13.18
CA ALA A 82 4.47 -13.80 13.37
C ALA A 82 5.13 -13.39 12.03
N ASP A 83 5.04 -14.25 11.01
CA ASP A 83 5.53 -13.92 9.66
C ASP A 83 4.73 -12.76 9.03
N ILE A 84 3.40 -12.75 9.20
CA ILE A 84 2.50 -11.67 8.75
C ILE A 84 2.85 -10.37 9.46
N GLU A 85 2.91 -10.37 10.81
CA GLU A 85 3.23 -9.17 11.59
C GLU A 85 4.58 -8.55 11.19
N ASN A 86 5.61 -9.38 11.05
CA ASN A 86 6.95 -8.92 10.66
C ASN A 86 6.99 -8.33 9.25
N LEU A 87 6.21 -8.88 8.32
CA LEU A 87 6.18 -8.40 6.94
C LEU A 87 5.27 -7.19 6.75
N CYS A 88 4.20 -7.08 7.53
CA CYS A 88 3.23 -5.98 7.47
C CYS A 88 3.62 -4.79 8.35
N GLN A 89 4.65 -4.90 9.20
CA GLN A 89 5.14 -3.83 10.09
C GLN A 89 4.02 -3.21 10.95
N GLY A 90 3.15 -4.06 11.51
CA GLY A 90 1.99 -3.59 12.28
C GLY A 90 0.94 -2.85 11.45
N GLY A 91 0.82 -3.20 10.15
CA GLY A 91 -0.19 -2.67 9.23
C GLY A 91 0.25 -1.46 8.41
N LYS A 92 1.49 -0.99 8.57
CA LYS A 92 1.96 0.28 7.99
C LYS A 92 2.69 0.15 6.65
N ILE A 93 2.87 -1.07 6.17
CA ILE A 93 3.75 -1.38 5.03
C ILE A 93 3.34 -0.68 3.72
N ALA A 94 2.06 -0.31 3.60
CA ALA A 94 1.48 0.30 2.41
C ALA A 94 1.02 1.75 2.64
N GLU A 95 1.21 2.30 3.84
CA GLU A 95 0.82 3.68 4.13
C GLU A 95 1.66 4.66 3.28
N VAL A 96 1.00 5.65 2.69
CA VAL A 96 1.62 6.68 1.86
C VAL A 96 1.44 8.04 2.52
N PHE A 97 2.55 8.64 2.97
CA PHE A 97 2.53 9.92 3.68
C PHE A 97 3.37 10.98 2.97
N PRO A 98 2.77 11.79 2.08
CA PRO A 98 3.49 12.85 1.40
C PRO A 98 4.11 13.84 2.40
N LYS A 99 5.38 14.17 2.16
CA LYS A 99 6.18 15.08 2.97
C LYS A 99 6.82 16.15 2.09
N LEU A 100 6.72 17.39 2.54
CA LEU A 100 7.31 18.54 1.89
C LEU A 100 8.84 18.52 2.03
N LEU A 101 9.56 18.64 0.91
CA LEU A 101 11.02 18.69 0.85
C LEU A 101 11.57 20.11 1.04
N VAL A 102 10.77 21.11 0.67
CA VAL A 102 11.16 22.52 0.68
C VAL A 102 10.57 23.27 1.86
N VAL A 103 11.26 24.29 2.35
CA VAL A 103 10.70 25.17 3.38
C VAL A 103 9.61 26.08 2.81
N LYS A 104 8.64 26.49 3.64
CA LYS A 104 7.48 27.32 3.22
C LYS A 104 7.85 28.56 2.38
N LYS A 105 8.93 29.26 2.73
CA LYS A 105 9.39 30.44 1.96
C LYS A 105 9.79 30.10 0.52
N VAL A 106 10.35 28.92 0.29
CA VAL A 106 10.71 28.44 -1.06
C VAL A 106 9.43 28.11 -1.82
N LEU A 107 8.48 27.44 -1.18
CA LEU A 107 7.17 27.14 -1.76
C LEU A 107 6.41 28.41 -2.18
N GLU A 108 6.44 29.47 -1.36
CA GLU A 108 5.85 30.78 -1.68
C GLU A 108 6.52 31.42 -2.92
N LYS A 109 7.84 31.25 -3.07
CA LYS A 109 8.56 31.71 -4.27
C LYS A 109 8.15 30.92 -5.51
N ILE A 110 8.12 29.59 -5.43
CA ILE A 110 7.69 28.72 -6.54
C ILE A 110 6.28 29.10 -7.03
N LYS A 111 5.37 29.39 -6.09
CA LYS A 111 4.04 29.93 -6.40
C LYS A 111 4.10 31.29 -7.08
N SER A 112 4.91 32.23 -6.55
CA SER A 112 5.06 33.56 -7.16
C SER A 112 5.64 33.53 -8.58
N MET A 113 6.43 32.49 -8.89
CA MET A 113 6.96 32.23 -10.23
C MET A 113 5.94 31.60 -11.18
N GLY A 114 4.75 31.25 -10.70
CA GLY A 114 3.68 30.63 -11.50
C GLY A 114 3.89 29.15 -11.82
N MET A 115 4.88 28.48 -11.20
CA MET A 115 5.12 27.05 -11.41
C MET A 115 4.03 26.18 -10.78
N ILE A 116 3.44 26.67 -9.68
CA ILE A 116 2.32 26.04 -8.99
C ILE A 116 1.21 27.08 -8.76
N ASN A 117 -0.03 26.63 -8.73
CA ASN A 117 -1.19 27.50 -8.48
C ASN A 117 -1.55 27.56 -6.97
N GLU A 118 -2.62 28.26 -6.61
CA GLU A 118 -3.08 28.33 -5.21
C GLU A 118 -3.46 26.95 -4.66
N GLU A 119 -4.10 26.11 -5.47
CA GLU A 119 -4.53 24.78 -5.07
C GLU A 119 -3.34 23.86 -4.75
N ASP A 120 -2.35 23.84 -5.64
CA ASP A 120 -1.09 23.13 -5.47
C ASP A 120 -0.40 23.57 -4.16
N PHE A 121 -0.37 24.87 -3.91
CA PHE A 121 0.22 25.45 -2.72
C PHE A 121 -0.50 24.99 -1.44
N GLN A 122 -1.84 24.97 -1.43
CA GLN A 122 -2.61 24.52 -0.28
C GLN A 122 -2.41 23.02 -0.01
N VAL A 123 -2.34 22.19 -1.05
CA VAL A 123 -2.05 20.74 -0.89
C VAL A 123 -0.64 20.54 -0.34
N ALA A 124 0.37 21.20 -0.92
CA ALA A 124 1.77 21.10 -0.48
C ALA A 124 1.95 21.47 1.00
N LEU A 125 1.21 22.47 1.51
CA LEU A 125 1.25 22.85 2.93
C LEU A 125 0.70 21.78 3.89
N ARG A 126 -0.06 20.80 3.39
CA ARG A 126 -0.59 19.67 4.17
C ARG A 126 0.26 18.40 4.06
N CYS A 127 1.31 18.41 3.22
CA CYS A 127 2.27 17.33 3.10
C CYS A 127 3.26 17.34 4.27
N THR A 128 2.80 16.98 5.46
CA THR A 128 3.59 17.00 6.71
C THR A 128 4.26 15.67 7.03
N GLY A 129 4.00 14.62 6.24
CA GLY A 129 4.48 13.26 6.51
C GLY A 129 3.68 12.48 7.56
N ASP A 130 2.55 13.02 8.03
CA ASP A 130 1.62 12.40 8.99
C ASP A 130 0.16 12.35 8.48
N ALA A 131 -0.07 12.84 7.26
CA ALA A 131 -1.37 12.88 6.62
C ALA A 131 -1.30 12.19 5.27
N SER A 132 -2.19 11.22 5.06
CA SER A 132 -2.31 10.51 3.79
C SER A 132 -3.05 11.37 2.75
N PRO A 133 -2.97 11.02 1.44
CA PRO A 133 -3.68 11.73 0.39
C PRO A 133 -5.19 11.88 0.66
N LEU A 134 -5.83 10.84 1.20
CA LEU A 134 -7.25 10.89 1.54
C LEU A 134 -7.52 11.86 2.69
N ARG A 135 -6.67 11.86 3.72
CA ARG A 135 -6.80 12.81 4.84
C ARG A 135 -6.62 14.25 4.37
N ILE A 136 -5.66 14.51 3.50
CA ILE A 136 -5.44 15.83 2.89
C ILE A 136 -6.67 16.27 2.08
N ALA A 137 -7.23 15.38 1.26
CA ALA A 137 -8.45 15.64 0.50
C ALA A 137 -9.64 16.03 1.38
N ARG A 138 -9.84 15.30 2.50
CA ARG A 138 -10.87 15.62 3.51
C ARG A 138 -10.62 16.98 4.16
N MET A 139 -9.38 17.29 4.53
CA MET A 139 -9.02 18.57 5.16
C MET A 139 -9.26 19.78 4.24
N LEU A 140 -9.11 19.59 2.93
CA LEU A 140 -9.28 20.64 1.93
C LEU A 140 -10.69 20.65 1.29
N ALA A 141 -11.56 19.72 1.69
CA ALA A 141 -12.88 19.51 1.07
C ALA A 141 -12.80 19.34 -0.46
N LYS A 142 -11.83 18.55 -0.92
CA LYS A 142 -11.59 18.27 -2.35
C LYS A 142 -11.76 16.80 -2.70
N PRO A 143 -12.09 16.47 -3.96
CA PRO A 143 -12.01 15.11 -4.46
C PRO A 143 -10.60 14.55 -4.29
N ARG A 144 -10.52 13.27 -3.89
CA ARG A 144 -9.24 12.56 -3.74
C ARG A 144 -8.42 12.56 -5.03
N ASN A 145 -9.06 12.40 -6.19
CA ASN A 145 -8.39 12.38 -7.48
C ASN A 145 -7.68 13.71 -7.76
N ASP A 146 -8.27 14.84 -7.36
CA ASP A 146 -7.67 16.16 -7.56
C ASP A 146 -6.42 16.30 -6.68
N VAL A 147 -6.51 15.88 -5.41
CA VAL A 147 -5.34 15.87 -4.51
C VAL A 147 -4.24 14.93 -5.05
N ASN A 148 -4.58 13.75 -5.54
CA ASN A 148 -3.59 12.83 -6.12
C ASN A 148 -2.90 13.42 -7.35
N ASN A 149 -3.64 14.09 -8.24
CA ASN A 149 -3.09 14.76 -9.42
C ASN A 149 -2.11 15.86 -9.02
N VAL A 150 -2.48 16.65 -8.00
CA VAL A 150 -1.61 17.70 -7.45
C VAL A 150 -0.36 17.09 -6.80
N LEU A 151 -0.50 16.05 -5.98
CA LEU A 151 0.63 15.38 -5.33
C LEU A 151 1.62 14.82 -6.35
N LYS A 152 1.14 14.20 -7.43
CA LYS A 152 1.98 13.73 -8.53
C LYS A 152 2.74 14.88 -9.21
N LYS A 153 2.06 16.00 -9.50
CA LYS A 153 2.70 17.20 -10.04
C LYS A 153 3.78 17.76 -9.09
N LEU A 154 3.51 17.77 -7.79
CA LEU A 154 4.46 18.25 -6.77
C LEU A 154 5.68 17.33 -6.62
N GLU A 155 5.48 16.02 -6.77
CA GLU A 155 6.57 15.03 -6.81
C GLU A 155 7.45 15.23 -8.05
N GLU A 156 6.86 15.40 -9.25
CA GLU A 156 7.59 15.68 -10.50
C GLU A 156 8.43 16.97 -10.46
N LEU A 157 8.08 17.91 -9.57
CA LEU A 157 8.81 19.17 -9.34
C LEU A 157 9.81 19.09 -8.17
N ASP A 158 10.04 17.90 -7.59
CA ASP A 158 10.89 17.69 -6.41
C ASP A 158 10.46 18.54 -5.18
N ILE A 159 9.16 18.84 -5.05
CA ILE A 159 8.62 19.63 -3.94
C ILE A 159 8.18 18.72 -2.78
N VAL A 160 7.69 17.52 -3.09
CA VAL A 160 7.17 16.53 -2.14
C VAL A 160 7.82 15.17 -2.40
N ASN A 161 8.00 14.37 -1.35
CA ASN A 161 8.33 12.95 -1.43
C ASN A 161 7.33 12.11 -0.62
N PHE A 162 7.38 10.79 -0.81
CA PHE A 162 6.54 9.80 -0.12
C PHE A 162 7.36 8.80 0.69
#